data_AF-A0A1I3RIY9-F1
#
_entry.id   AF-A0A1I3RIY9-F1
#
_cell.length_a   1.000
_cell.length_b   1.000
_cell.length_c   1.000
_cell.angle_alpha   90.00
_cell.angle_beta   90.00
_cell.angle_gamma   90.00
#
_symmetry.space_group_name_H-M   'P 1'
#
loop_
_entity.id
_entity.type
_entity.pdbx_description
1 polymer ?
#
loop_
_entity_poly.entity_id
_entity_poly.type
_entity_poly.pdbx_seq_one_letter_code
_entity_poly.pdbx_strand_id
1 'polypeptide(L)'
;MTVTKYQLMRKQRSEENLQRVGLEVNPAFPVLPGEADIQTRSAEEVAKRALALYNLLGVIFYESPEEVVQWTINEGLWDSLSPREKEIFSIPISDQDPAEKAWALRSLKSNILTWRIEALWVLLWCLGKVDRLELPQEKLDGSGIREVMPELGEPVQAFIEQARLRPLSEVLDQIDLHYRIYWTMSEAEEQEKELPVYFDSYILYERLHAFSWLAGFEEEWDD
;
A
#
# COMPACT_ATOMS: atom_id res chain seq x y z
N MET A 1 -28.58 -2.76 2.81
CA MET A 1 -28.10 -2.22 4.11
C MET A 1 -28.48 -0.75 4.18
N THR A 2 -28.91 -0.26 5.34
CA THR A 2 -29.31 1.15 5.52
C THR A 2 -28.06 2.00 5.78
N VAL A 3 -27.80 3.01 4.96
CA VAL A 3 -26.67 3.93 5.14
C VAL A 3 -26.77 4.62 6.50
N THR A 4 -25.71 4.56 7.29
CA THR A 4 -25.65 5.14 8.64
C THR A 4 -25.22 6.61 8.62
N LYS A 5 -25.50 7.32 9.72
CA LYS A 5 -25.02 8.70 9.93
C LYS A 5 -23.49 8.79 9.86
N TYR A 6 -22.77 7.81 10.38
CA TYR A 6 -21.30 7.79 10.36
C TYR A 6 -20.74 7.71 8.95
N GLN A 7 -21.32 6.86 8.09
CA GLN A 7 -20.91 6.78 6.68
C GLN A 7 -21.15 8.09 5.94
N LEU A 8 -22.28 8.77 6.18
CA LEU A 8 -22.56 10.09 5.60
C LEU A 8 -21.60 11.16 6.11
N MET A 9 -21.25 11.15 7.39
CA MET A 9 -20.29 12.09 7.96
C MET A 9 -18.88 11.87 7.41
N ARG A 10 -18.45 10.62 7.24
CA ARG A 10 -17.18 10.29 6.57
C ARG A 10 -17.16 10.83 5.14
N LYS A 11 -18.21 10.52 4.37
CA LYS A 11 -18.42 11.05 3.02
C LYS A 11 -18.24 12.58 3.06
N GLN A 12 -19.01 13.29 3.86
CA GLN A 12 -18.92 14.75 3.96
C GLN A 12 -17.51 15.26 4.31
N ARG A 13 -16.81 14.64 5.28
CA ARG A 13 -15.44 15.05 5.65
C ARG A 13 -14.47 14.97 4.47
N SER A 14 -14.52 13.89 3.68
CA SER A 14 -13.65 13.73 2.52
C SER A 14 -13.94 14.77 1.44
N GLU A 15 -15.22 15.04 1.16
CA GLU A 15 -15.67 16.10 0.24
C GLU A 15 -15.12 17.47 0.65
N GLU A 16 -15.28 17.83 1.93
CA GLU A 16 -14.77 19.09 2.47
C GLU A 16 -13.24 19.18 2.42
N ASN A 17 -12.54 18.08 2.69
CA ASN A 17 -11.07 18.03 2.61
C ASN A 17 -10.58 18.25 1.17
N LEU A 18 -11.22 17.59 0.20
CA LEU A 18 -10.87 17.71 -1.21
C LEU A 18 -11.22 19.10 -1.76
N GLN A 19 -12.34 19.68 -1.33
CA GLN A 19 -12.69 21.05 -1.70
C GLN A 19 -11.66 22.08 -1.20
N ARG A 20 -11.09 21.89 0.00
CA ARG A 20 -10.04 22.78 0.54
C ARG A 20 -8.77 22.79 -0.29
N VAL A 21 -8.47 21.72 -1.01
CA VAL A 21 -7.32 21.65 -1.93
C VAL A 21 -7.69 22.02 -3.36
N GLY A 22 -8.95 22.40 -3.62
CA GLY A 22 -9.43 22.86 -4.92
C GLY A 22 -10.06 21.77 -5.79
N LEU A 23 -10.29 20.56 -5.26
CA LEU A 23 -10.93 19.48 -5.98
C LEU A 23 -12.43 19.41 -5.64
N GLU A 24 -13.28 19.72 -6.64
CA GLU A 24 -14.72 19.50 -6.53
C GLU A 24 -15.05 18.03 -6.79
N VAL A 25 -15.86 17.43 -5.92
CA VAL A 25 -16.22 16.01 -5.97
C VAL A 25 -17.70 15.87 -6.26
N ASN A 26 -18.06 14.99 -7.19
CA ASN A 26 -19.46 14.70 -7.50
C ASN A 26 -20.18 14.16 -6.25
N PRO A 27 -21.21 14.85 -5.72
CA PRO A 27 -21.91 14.40 -4.52
C PRO A 27 -22.66 13.08 -4.72
N ALA A 28 -22.95 12.70 -5.97
CA ALA A 28 -23.62 11.45 -6.34
C ALA A 28 -22.73 10.20 -6.21
N PHE A 29 -21.41 10.36 -6.01
CA PHE A 29 -20.54 9.21 -5.74
C PHE A 29 -21.02 8.42 -4.52
N PRO A 30 -20.91 7.08 -4.60
CA PRO A 30 -21.56 6.20 -3.64
C PRO A 30 -21.00 6.36 -2.24
N VAL A 31 -21.83 6.02 -1.26
CA VAL A 31 -21.42 5.95 0.15
C VAL A 31 -20.77 4.59 0.38
N LEU A 32 -19.50 4.59 0.80
CA LEU A 32 -18.77 3.34 1.08
C LEU A 32 -19.38 2.56 2.26
N PRO A 33 -19.16 1.23 2.35
CA PRO A 33 -19.65 0.40 3.46
C PRO A 33 -19.25 0.91 4.86
N GLY A 34 -20.02 0.54 5.88
CA GLY A 34 -19.76 0.93 7.26
C GLY A 34 -18.83 -0.06 7.96
N GLU A 35 -18.34 0.28 9.14
CA GLU A 35 -17.46 -0.61 9.94
C GLU A 35 -18.07 -2.00 10.18
N ALA A 36 -19.39 -2.08 10.33
CA ALA A 36 -20.10 -3.36 10.53
C ALA A 36 -20.10 -4.27 9.30
N ASP A 37 -19.83 -3.72 8.12
CA ASP A 37 -19.86 -4.42 6.84
C ASP A 37 -18.45 -4.77 6.33
N ILE A 38 -17.41 -4.42 7.09
CA ILE A 38 -16.00 -4.57 6.74
C ILE A 38 -15.36 -5.62 7.63
N GLN A 39 -14.72 -6.61 7.02
CA GLN A 39 -13.88 -7.57 7.71
C GLN A 39 -12.43 -7.27 7.42
N THR A 40 -11.76 -6.63 8.38
CA THR A 40 -10.37 -6.24 8.24
C THR A 40 -9.42 -7.42 8.47
N ARG A 41 -8.28 -7.39 7.78
CA ARG A 41 -7.11 -8.18 8.16
C ARG A 41 -6.64 -7.85 9.57
N SER A 42 -6.03 -8.83 10.24
CA SER A 42 -5.44 -8.64 11.56
C SER A 42 -4.17 -7.78 11.49
N ALA A 43 -3.78 -7.18 12.63
CA ALA A 43 -2.54 -6.41 12.71
C ALA A 43 -1.30 -7.25 12.37
N GLU A 44 -1.31 -8.53 12.73
CA GLU A 44 -0.25 -9.49 12.40
C GLU A 44 -0.14 -9.71 10.88
N GLU A 45 -1.26 -9.95 10.20
CA GLU A 45 -1.27 -10.11 8.73
C GLU A 45 -0.76 -8.85 8.03
N VAL A 46 -1.21 -7.67 8.47
CA VAL A 46 -0.76 -6.39 7.92
C VAL A 46 0.73 -6.16 8.17
N ALA A 47 1.25 -6.52 9.34
CA ALA A 47 2.68 -6.43 9.64
C ALA A 47 3.54 -7.37 8.79
N LYS A 48 3.11 -8.63 8.62
CA LYS A 48 3.80 -9.59 7.73
C LYS A 48 3.78 -9.12 6.28
N ARG A 49 2.67 -8.54 5.83
CA ARG A 49 2.56 -7.97 4.48
C ARG A 49 3.47 -6.75 4.28
N ALA A 50 3.55 -5.87 5.28
CA ALA A 50 4.50 -4.75 5.26
C ALA A 50 5.96 -5.25 5.17
N LEU A 51 6.32 -6.28 5.95
CA LEU A 51 7.66 -6.91 5.87
C LEU A 51 7.91 -7.54 4.50
N ALA A 52 6.92 -8.23 3.92
CA ALA A 52 7.02 -8.82 2.58
C ALA A 52 7.31 -7.76 1.51
N LEU A 53 6.56 -6.65 1.51
CA LEU A 53 6.77 -5.54 0.58
C LEU A 53 8.12 -4.85 0.80
N TYR A 54 8.52 -4.66 2.06
CA TYR A 54 9.82 -4.07 2.38
C TYR A 54 10.98 -4.95 1.89
N ASN A 55 10.91 -6.25 2.12
CA ASN A 55 11.91 -7.20 1.67
C ASN A 55 11.90 -7.34 0.15
N LEU A 56 10.74 -7.24 -0.52
CA LEU A 56 10.64 -7.18 -1.98
C LEU A 56 11.43 -5.98 -2.53
N LEU A 57 11.25 -4.79 -1.94
CA LEU A 57 12.03 -3.62 -2.31
C LEU A 57 13.53 -3.84 -2.02
N GLY A 58 13.86 -4.51 -0.92
CA GLY A 58 15.22 -4.96 -0.63
C GLY A 58 15.81 -5.84 -1.73
N VAL A 59 15.09 -6.87 -2.19
CA VAL A 59 15.52 -7.76 -3.29
C VAL A 59 15.75 -6.99 -4.59
N ILE A 60 14.92 -5.98 -4.88
CA ILE A 60 15.03 -5.21 -6.12
C ILE A 60 16.18 -4.18 -6.04
N PHE A 61 16.36 -3.52 -4.90
CA PHE A 61 17.19 -2.31 -4.79
C PHE A 61 18.49 -2.47 -3.99
N TYR A 62 18.56 -3.42 -3.06
CA TYR A 62 19.74 -3.63 -2.23
C TYR A 62 20.89 -4.24 -3.02
N GLU A 63 22.12 -4.00 -2.58
CA GLU A 63 23.33 -4.47 -3.27
C GLU A 63 23.58 -5.97 -3.12
N SER A 64 23.07 -6.57 -2.03
CA SER A 64 23.20 -8.00 -1.73
C SER A 64 21.80 -8.63 -1.57
N PRO A 65 21.03 -8.76 -2.66
CA PRO A 65 19.65 -9.24 -2.61
C PRO A 65 19.52 -10.68 -2.09
N GLU A 66 20.55 -11.52 -2.23
CA GLU A 66 20.61 -12.87 -1.67
C GLU A 66 20.52 -12.86 -0.14
N GLU A 67 21.12 -11.87 0.52
CA GLU A 67 21.02 -11.73 1.98
C GLU A 67 19.59 -11.40 2.41
N VAL A 68 18.88 -10.56 1.64
CA VAL A 68 17.48 -10.23 1.90
C VAL A 68 16.58 -11.46 1.74
N VAL A 69 16.82 -12.27 0.71
CA VAL A 69 16.10 -13.53 0.51
C VAL A 69 16.35 -14.49 1.66
N GLN A 70 17.61 -14.67 2.07
CA GLN A 70 17.97 -15.56 3.17
C GLN A 70 17.37 -15.11 4.50
N TRP A 71 17.40 -13.80 4.78
CA TRP A 71 16.76 -13.22 5.96
C TRP A 71 15.25 -13.47 5.95
N THR A 72 14.58 -13.25 4.81
CA THR A 72 13.14 -13.51 4.65
C THR A 72 12.79 -14.98 4.92
N ILE A 73 13.62 -15.92 4.47
CA ILE A 73 13.42 -17.36 4.73
C ILE A 73 13.64 -17.66 6.22
N ASN A 74 14.73 -17.17 6.81
CA ASN A 74 15.08 -17.44 8.21
C ASN A 74 14.02 -16.92 9.19
N GLU A 75 13.42 -15.77 8.87
CA GLU A 75 12.36 -15.15 9.66
C GLU A 75 10.95 -15.73 9.37
N GLY A 76 10.85 -16.77 8.52
CA GLY A 76 9.59 -17.44 8.23
C GLY A 76 8.59 -16.60 7.42
N LEU A 77 9.07 -15.57 6.71
CA LEU A 77 8.24 -14.65 5.94
C LEU A 77 7.93 -15.13 4.51
N TRP A 78 8.56 -16.21 4.06
CA TRP A 78 8.37 -16.74 2.70
C TRP A 78 6.90 -17.02 2.37
N ASP A 79 6.13 -17.52 3.33
CA ASP A 79 4.71 -17.82 3.15
C ASP A 79 3.81 -16.57 3.10
N SER A 80 4.35 -15.41 3.51
CA SER A 80 3.66 -14.11 3.42
C SER A 80 3.88 -13.41 2.08
N LEU A 81 4.75 -13.96 1.22
CA LEU A 81 4.97 -13.48 -0.14
C LEU A 81 3.84 -13.95 -1.05
N SER A 82 3.40 -13.05 -1.92
CA SER A 82 2.47 -13.40 -2.99
C SER A 82 3.15 -14.27 -4.05
N PRO A 83 2.40 -14.97 -4.93
CA PRO A 83 3.00 -15.77 -5.99
C PRO A 83 3.98 -14.99 -6.89
N ARG A 84 3.61 -13.76 -7.29
CA ARG A 84 4.48 -12.92 -8.15
C ARG A 84 5.72 -12.46 -7.40
N GLU A 85 5.63 -12.27 -6.10
CA GLU A 85 6.79 -11.92 -5.28
C GLU A 85 7.74 -13.10 -5.12
N LYS A 86 7.22 -14.32 -4.92
CA LYS A 86 8.06 -15.53 -4.87
C LYS A 86 8.88 -15.72 -6.14
N GLU A 87 8.34 -15.38 -7.30
CA GLU A 87 9.10 -15.37 -8.57
C GLU A 87 10.31 -14.42 -8.49
N ILE A 88 10.11 -13.21 -7.97
CA ILE A 88 11.17 -12.20 -7.83
C ILE A 88 12.21 -12.62 -6.79
N PHE A 89 11.76 -13.12 -5.64
CA PHE A 89 12.63 -13.63 -4.57
C PHE A 89 13.45 -14.85 -5.00
N SER A 90 13.01 -15.58 -6.03
CA SER A 90 13.73 -16.72 -6.58
C SER A 90 14.88 -16.30 -7.51
N ILE A 91 14.90 -15.07 -8.03
CA ILE A 91 15.94 -14.59 -8.96
C ILE A 91 17.34 -14.59 -8.32
N PRO A 92 17.57 -13.98 -7.13
CA PRO A 92 18.91 -13.94 -6.54
C PRO A 92 19.48 -15.34 -6.25
N ILE A 93 18.62 -16.28 -5.85
CA ILE A 93 19.00 -17.63 -5.45
C ILE A 93 18.93 -18.67 -6.57
N SER A 94 18.65 -18.26 -7.81
CA SER A 94 18.60 -19.19 -8.95
C SER A 94 19.99 -19.69 -9.37
N ASP A 95 20.04 -20.72 -10.21
CA ASP A 95 21.29 -21.22 -10.82
C ASP A 95 21.72 -20.41 -12.06
N GLN A 96 21.08 -19.27 -12.34
CA GLN A 96 21.40 -18.42 -13.49
C GLN A 96 22.76 -17.73 -13.34
N ASP A 97 23.32 -17.28 -14.46
CA ASP A 97 24.55 -16.48 -14.45
C ASP A 97 24.35 -15.15 -13.69
N PRO A 98 25.34 -14.67 -12.92
CA PRO A 98 25.25 -13.42 -12.19
C PRO A 98 24.83 -12.20 -13.04
N ALA A 99 25.25 -12.13 -14.30
CA ALA A 99 24.88 -11.03 -15.19
C ALA A 99 23.38 -11.08 -15.59
N GLU A 100 22.83 -12.29 -15.76
CA GLU A 100 21.40 -12.48 -16.04
C GLU A 100 20.54 -12.08 -14.84
N LYS A 101 20.94 -12.51 -13.63
CA LYS A 101 20.28 -12.10 -12.38
C LYS A 101 20.26 -10.60 -12.20
N ALA A 102 21.43 -9.95 -12.37
CA ALA A 102 21.56 -8.52 -12.24
C ALA A 102 20.72 -7.76 -13.28
N TRP A 103 20.66 -8.25 -14.51
CA TRP A 103 19.81 -7.68 -15.55
C TRP A 103 18.32 -7.81 -15.21
N ALA A 104 17.88 -9.00 -14.77
CA ALA A 104 16.50 -9.25 -14.39
C ALA A 104 16.06 -8.31 -13.25
N LEU A 105 16.81 -8.23 -12.15
CA LEU A 105 16.50 -7.32 -11.03
C LEU A 105 16.54 -5.84 -11.45
N ARG A 106 17.50 -5.45 -12.30
CA ARG A 106 17.56 -4.08 -12.83
C ARG A 106 16.33 -3.73 -13.65
N SER A 107 15.79 -4.67 -14.43
CA SER A 107 14.58 -4.44 -15.23
C SER A 107 13.35 -4.16 -14.35
N LEU A 108 13.32 -4.71 -13.13
CA LEU A 108 12.24 -4.48 -12.16
C LEU A 108 12.29 -3.07 -11.54
N LYS A 109 13.47 -2.42 -11.52
CA LYS A 109 13.63 -1.04 -11.00
C LYS A 109 12.88 0.02 -11.82
N SER A 110 12.45 -0.31 -13.03
CA SER A 110 11.64 0.57 -13.88
C SER A 110 10.18 0.14 -13.98
N ASN A 111 9.76 -0.86 -13.20
CA ASN A 111 8.44 -1.48 -13.27
C ASN A 111 7.49 -0.98 -12.16
N ILE A 112 6.21 -1.35 -12.29
CA ILE A 112 5.11 -1.09 -11.35
C ILE A 112 5.47 -1.47 -9.91
N LEU A 113 6.30 -2.49 -9.74
CA LEU A 113 6.75 -2.99 -8.44
C LEU A 113 7.51 -1.94 -7.61
N THR A 114 8.05 -0.91 -8.25
CA THR A 114 8.64 0.23 -7.53
C THR A 114 7.60 1.11 -6.85
N TRP A 115 6.35 1.07 -7.28
CA TRP A 115 5.23 1.75 -6.64
C TRP A 115 4.66 0.97 -5.46
N ARG A 116 5.04 -0.31 -5.28
CA ARG A 116 4.71 -1.07 -4.06
C ARG A 116 5.24 -0.41 -2.78
N ILE A 117 6.16 0.55 -2.90
CA ILE A 117 6.56 1.44 -1.81
C ILE A 117 5.40 2.29 -1.27
N GLU A 118 4.47 2.71 -2.10
CA GLU A 118 3.27 3.46 -1.71
C GLU A 118 2.28 2.55 -0.97
N ALA A 119 2.12 1.31 -1.45
CA ALA A 119 1.36 0.28 -0.76
C ALA A 119 1.95 0.00 0.63
N LEU A 120 3.28 -0.19 0.72
CA LEU A 120 3.99 -0.34 1.99
C LEU A 120 3.75 0.86 2.91
N TRP A 121 3.84 2.08 2.39
CA TRP A 121 3.60 3.30 3.16
C TRP A 121 2.20 3.34 3.78
N VAL A 122 1.17 2.93 3.03
CA VAL A 122 -0.19 2.78 3.54
C VAL A 122 -0.28 1.74 4.65
N LEU A 123 0.33 0.56 4.48
CA LEU A 123 0.31 -0.47 5.52
C LEU A 123 1.02 0.01 6.80
N LEU A 124 2.14 0.73 6.67
CA LEU A 124 2.84 1.33 7.81
C LEU A 124 2.04 2.42 8.50
N TRP A 125 1.32 3.24 7.74
CA TRP A 125 0.36 4.18 8.31
C TRP A 125 -0.74 3.44 9.05
N CYS A 126 -1.36 2.41 8.47
CA CYS A 126 -2.37 1.59 9.13
C CYS A 126 -1.85 0.94 10.43
N LEU A 127 -0.57 0.60 10.50
CA LEU A 127 0.10 0.07 11.70
C LEU A 127 0.50 1.14 12.73
N GLY A 128 0.18 2.41 12.48
CA GLY A 128 0.56 3.54 13.33
C GLY A 128 2.05 3.83 13.35
N LYS A 129 2.82 3.32 12.38
CA LYS A 129 4.27 3.57 12.23
C LYS A 129 4.55 4.88 11.50
N VAL A 130 3.62 5.31 10.66
CA VAL A 130 3.64 6.59 9.96
C VAL A 130 2.49 7.45 10.47
N ASP A 131 2.77 8.72 10.75
CA ASP A 131 1.78 9.62 11.36
C ASP A 131 0.69 10.05 10.38
N ARG A 132 1.05 10.34 9.13
CA ARG A 132 0.15 10.95 8.13
C ARG A 132 0.39 10.37 6.74
N LEU A 133 -0.68 10.31 5.96
CA LEU A 133 -0.65 10.08 4.52
C LEU A 133 -0.92 11.41 3.83
N GLU A 134 0.08 11.91 3.10
CA GLU A 134 -0.10 13.07 2.22
C GLU A 134 -0.99 12.69 1.03
N LEU A 135 -1.51 13.68 0.31
CA LEU A 135 -2.27 13.41 -0.91
C LEU A 135 -1.39 12.68 -1.96
N PRO A 136 -1.99 11.86 -2.85
CA PRO A 136 -1.26 11.09 -3.85
C PRO A 136 -0.79 12.00 -5.00
N GLN A 137 0.17 12.88 -4.72
CA GLN A 137 0.67 13.89 -5.66
C GLN A 137 2.17 13.75 -5.89
N GLU A 138 2.91 13.41 -4.83
CA GLU A 138 4.36 13.26 -4.87
C GLU A 138 4.75 11.85 -4.45
N LYS A 139 5.67 11.26 -5.21
CA LYS A 139 6.19 9.93 -4.96
C LYS A 139 7.00 9.92 -3.66
N LEU A 140 6.81 8.88 -2.85
CA LEU A 140 7.63 8.63 -1.67
C LEU A 140 9.10 8.39 -2.04
N ASP A 141 10.01 9.10 -1.37
CA ASP A 141 11.47 8.91 -1.53
C ASP A 141 12.03 7.69 -0.77
N GLY A 142 11.22 7.11 0.12
CA GLY A 142 11.53 5.92 0.92
C GLY A 142 12.40 6.16 2.15
N SER A 143 12.81 7.40 2.43
CA SER A 143 13.71 7.74 3.55
C SER A 143 13.14 7.33 4.92
N GLY A 144 11.88 7.68 5.19
CA GLY A 144 11.22 7.38 6.46
C GLY A 144 10.84 5.90 6.65
N ILE A 145 10.87 5.06 5.62
CA ILE A 145 10.53 3.63 5.75
C ILE A 145 11.58 2.90 6.59
N ARG A 146 12.87 3.18 6.34
CA ARG A 146 13.97 2.51 7.04
C ARG A 146 13.98 2.80 8.55
N GLU A 147 13.45 3.94 8.96
CA GLU A 147 13.41 4.34 10.37
C GLU A 147 12.38 3.56 11.20
N VAL A 148 11.40 2.94 10.54
CA VAL A 148 10.28 2.25 11.20
C VAL A 148 10.24 0.74 10.94
N MET A 149 11.11 0.25 10.05
CA MET A 149 11.22 -1.16 9.69
C MET A 149 12.44 -1.80 10.38
N PRO A 150 12.39 -3.12 10.68
CA PRO A 150 13.56 -3.85 11.16
C PRO A 150 14.72 -3.77 10.16
N GLU A 151 15.95 -3.71 10.67
CA GLU A 151 17.14 -3.77 9.83
C GLU A 151 17.42 -5.21 9.35
N LEU A 152 18.10 -5.33 8.21
CA LEU A 152 18.48 -6.63 7.66
C LEU A 152 19.31 -7.43 8.68
N GLY A 153 18.81 -8.62 9.04
CA GLY A 153 19.43 -9.49 10.03
C GLY A 153 18.87 -9.32 11.45
N GLU A 154 18.03 -8.33 11.71
CA GLU A 154 17.30 -8.23 12.98
C GLU A 154 16.10 -9.19 13.02
N PRO A 155 15.74 -9.72 14.20
CA PRO A 155 14.53 -10.53 14.35
C PRO A 155 13.27 -9.70 14.09
N VAL A 156 12.36 -10.20 13.23
CA VAL A 156 11.12 -9.48 12.87
C VAL A 156 9.97 -9.73 13.84
N GLN A 157 10.10 -10.73 14.71
CA GLN A 157 9.01 -11.17 15.60
C GLN A 157 8.48 -10.02 16.48
N ALA A 158 9.38 -9.17 17.01
CA ALA A 158 8.98 -8.03 17.82
C ALA A 158 8.13 -7.03 17.03
N PHE A 159 8.45 -6.79 15.75
CA PHE A 159 7.68 -5.92 14.87
C PHE A 159 6.25 -6.46 14.67
N ILE A 160 6.12 -7.78 14.48
CA ILE A 160 4.82 -8.45 14.27
C ILE A 160 3.99 -8.46 15.56
N GLU A 161 4.55 -8.87 16.70
CA GLU A 161 3.81 -8.99 17.96
C GLU A 161 3.34 -7.64 18.52
N GLN A 162 4.12 -6.59 18.27
CA GLN A 162 3.80 -5.23 18.70
C GLN A 162 2.91 -4.48 17.70
N ALA A 163 2.60 -5.09 16.55
CA ALA A 163 1.75 -4.49 15.53
C ALA A 163 0.35 -4.16 16.09
N ARG A 164 -0.11 -2.94 15.86
CA ARG A 164 -1.46 -2.48 16.21
C ARG A 164 -2.03 -1.69 15.06
N LEU A 165 -3.27 -1.98 14.68
CA LEU A 165 -3.95 -1.20 13.66
C LEU A 165 -4.50 0.10 14.25
N ARG A 166 -4.48 1.14 13.43
CA ARG A 166 -5.31 2.33 13.63
C ARG A 166 -6.79 1.93 13.74
N PRO A 167 -7.62 2.73 14.41
CA PRO A 167 -9.07 2.49 14.43
C PRO A 167 -9.63 2.35 13.01
N LEU A 168 -10.51 1.36 12.79
CA LEU A 168 -11.09 1.12 11.47
C LEU A 168 -11.81 2.35 10.91
N SER A 169 -12.45 3.14 11.76
CA SER A 169 -13.05 4.42 11.37
C SER A 169 -12.05 5.37 10.71
N GLU A 170 -10.81 5.43 11.21
CA GLU A 170 -9.74 6.29 10.67
C GLU A 170 -9.22 5.73 9.33
N VAL A 171 -9.06 4.41 9.24
CA VAL A 171 -8.69 3.75 7.99
C VAL A 171 -9.76 4.00 6.92
N LEU A 172 -11.03 3.79 7.25
CA LEU A 172 -12.13 4.02 6.30
C LEU A 172 -12.21 5.48 5.85
N ASP A 173 -11.90 6.45 6.71
CA ASP A 173 -11.82 7.87 6.34
C ASP A 173 -10.77 8.09 5.22
N GLN A 174 -9.61 7.43 5.30
CA GLN A 174 -8.61 7.48 4.23
C GLN A 174 -9.06 6.72 2.97
N ILE A 175 -9.72 5.58 3.12
CA ILE A 175 -10.27 4.82 1.99
C ILE A 175 -11.28 5.67 1.21
N ASP A 176 -12.20 6.34 1.92
CA ASP A 176 -13.19 7.23 1.31
C ASP A 176 -12.54 8.40 0.58
N LEU A 177 -11.53 9.03 1.19
CA LEU A 177 -10.74 10.08 0.56
C LEU A 177 -10.11 9.62 -0.75
N HIS A 178 -9.44 8.45 -0.76
CA HIS A 178 -8.77 7.92 -1.95
C HIS A 178 -9.75 7.52 -3.05
N TYR A 179 -10.86 6.84 -2.72
CA TYR A 179 -11.87 6.48 -3.74
C TYR A 179 -12.50 7.70 -4.40
N ARG A 180 -12.66 8.80 -3.67
CA ARG A 180 -13.19 10.04 -4.24
C ARG A 180 -12.22 10.71 -5.19
N ILE A 181 -10.94 10.75 -4.86
CA ILE A 181 -9.90 11.21 -5.79
C ILE A 181 -9.96 10.33 -7.04
N TYR A 182 -10.03 9.00 -6.88
CA TYR A 182 -10.09 8.05 -7.98
C TYR A 182 -11.31 8.29 -8.87
N TRP A 183 -12.52 8.35 -8.30
CA TRP A 183 -13.73 8.60 -9.10
C TRP A 183 -13.73 9.97 -9.77
N THR A 184 -13.23 11.02 -9.10
CA THR A 184 -13.10 12.34 -9.71
C THR A 184 -12.10 12.33 -10.88
N MET A 185 -10.96 11.61 -10.76
CA MET A 185 -10.02 11.44 -11.85
C MET A 185 -10.64 10.66 -13.03
N SER A 186 -11.35 9.57 -12.75
CA SER A 186 -12.03 8.78 -13.79
C SER A 186 -13.12 9.57 -14.50
N GLU A 187 -13.93 10.33 -13.75
CA GLU A 187 -14.97 11.19 -14.32
C GLU A 187 -14.37 12.32 -15.19
N ALA A 188 -13.25 12.91 -14.77
CA ALA A 188 -12.56 13.93 -15.55
C ALA A 188 -11.95 13.36 -16.84
N GLU A 189 -11.37 12.16 -16.78
CA GLU A 189 -10.85 11.43 -17.95
C GLU A 189 -11.97 11.12 -18.95
N GLU A 190 -13.10 10.57 -18.49
CA GLU A 190 -14.27 10.27 -19.34
C GLU A 190 -14.84 11.53 -20.01
N GLN A 191 -14.77 12.67 -19.33
CA GLN A 191 -15.26 13.96 -19.83
C GLN A 191 -14.21 14.77 -20.60
N GLU A 192 -13.01 14.24 -20.78
CA GLU A 192 -11.86 14.95 -21.39
C GLU A 192 -11.59 16.32 -20.73
N LYS A 193 -11.69 16.38 -19.40
CA LYS A 193 -11.47 17.58 -18.60
C LYS A 193 -10.17 17.50 -17.81
N GLU A 194 -9.48 18.63 -17.72
CA GLU A 194 -8.36 18.79 -16.81
C GLU A 194 -8.86 19.06 -15.39
N LEU A 195 -8.25 18.38 -14.42
CA LEU A 195 -8.48 18.67 -13.01
C LEU A 195 -7.69 19.93 -12.58
N PRO A 196 -8.25 20.76 -11.69
CA PRO A 196 -7.54 21.94 -11.16
C PRO A 196 -6.36 21.59 -10.26
N VAL A 197 -6.25 20.33 -9.84
CA VAL A 197 -5.23 19.80 -8.94
C VAL A 197 -4.70 18.50 -9.52
N TYR A 198 -3.38 18.33 -9.52
CA TYR A 198 -2.74 17.11 -9.99
C TYR A 198 -2.77 16.02 -8.91
N PHE A 199 -3.02 14.78 -9.36
CA PHE A 199 -2.84 13.56 -8.57
C PHE A 199 -2.17 12.52 -9.47
N ASP A 200 -1.23 11.76 -8.91
CA ASP A 200 -0.55 10.67 -9.59
C ASP A 200 -1.39 9.40 -9.50
N SER A 201 -1.80 8.87 -10.66
CA SER A 201 -2.67 7.70 -10.75
C SER A 201 -1.99 6.41 -10.28
N TYR A 202 -0.67 6.27 -10.42
CA TYR A 202 0.06 5.10 -9.95
C TYR A 202 0.16 5.08 -8.43
N ILE A 203 0.43 6.23 -7.81
CA ILE A 203 0.41 6.36 -6.35
C ILE A 203 -0.98 6.02 -5.82
N LEU A 204 -2.01 6.63 -6.39
CA LEU A 204 -3.39 6.41 -5.97
C LEU A 204 -3.79 4.94 -6.07
N TYR A 205 -3.44 4.28 -7.18
CA TYR A 205 -3.76 2.88 -7.41
C TYR A 205 -3.11 1.96 -6.37
N GLU A 206 -1.81 2.11 -6.11
CA GLU A 206 -1.11 1.26 -5.13
C GLU A 206 -1.60 1.48 -3.70
N ARG A 207 -1.95 2.72 -3.35
CA ARG A 207 -2.54 3.02 -2.04
C ARG A 207 -3.93 2.41 -1.90
N LEU A 208 -4.77 2.54 -2.92
CA LEU A 208 -6.09 1.91 -2.94
C LEU A 208 -6.00 0.39 -2.86
N HIS A 209 -5.08 -0.22 -3.59
CA HIS A 209 -4.80 -1.66 -3.52
C HIS A 209 -4.47 -2.10 -2.09
N ALA A 210 -3.53 -1.42 -1.41
CA ALA A 210 -3.19 -1.73 -0.02
C ALA A 210 -4.40 -1.59 0.93
N PHE A 211 -5.20 -0.56 0.73
CA PHE A 211 -6.43 -0.35 1.49
C PHE A 211 -7.50 -1.41 1.22
N SER A 212 -7.73 -1.76 -0.04
CA SER A 212 -8.69 -2.78 -0.47
C SER A 212 -8.34 -4.14 0.13
N TRP A 213 -7.08 -4.54 0.05
CA TRP A 213 -6.58 -5.77 0.64
C TRP A 213 -6.75 -5.78 2.18
N LEU A 214 -6.40 -4.68 2.86
CA LEU A 214 -6.55 -4.57 4.32
C LEU A 214 -8.03 -4.62 4.75
N ALA A 215 -8.91 -3.94 4.02
CA ALA A 215 -10.34 -3.88 4.29
C ALA A 215 -11.11 -5.13 3.83
N GLY A 216 -10.44 -6.10 3.21
CA GLY A 216 -11.06 -7.34 2.73
C GLY A 216 -11.96 -7.15 1.51
N PHE A 217 -11.75 -6.08 0.73
CA PHE A 217 -12.36 -5.94 -0.60
C PHE A 217 -11.68 -6.82 -1.65
N GLU A 218 -10.41 -7.14 -1.43
CA GLU A 218 -9.60 -8.07 -2.22
C GLU A 218 -9.21 -9.26 -1.34
N GLU A 219 -9.35 -10.48 -1.87
CA GLU A 219 -9.02 -11.71 -1.14
C GLU A 219 -7.52 -11.97 -1.15
N GLU A 220 -6.88 -11.93 -2.31
CA GLU A 220 -5.44 -12.12 -2.45
C GLU A 220 -4.72 -10.81 -2.76
N TRP A 221 -3.41 -10.75 -2.52
CA TRP A 221 -2.63 -9.53 -2.80
C TRP A 221 -2.35 -9.30 -4.29
N ASP A 222 -2.33 -10.34 -5.12
CA ASP A 222 -1.98 -10.24 -6.54
C ASP A 222 -3.19 -10.26 -7.48
N ASP A 223 -4.41 -10.15 -6.94
CA ASP A 223 -5.67 -10.15 -7.70
C ASP A 223 -5.96 -8.80 -8.41
#